data_AF-A0A519VBE8-F1
#
_entry.id   AF-A0A519VBE8-F1
#
_cell.length_a   1.000
_cell.length_b   1.000
_cell.length_c   1.000
_cell.angle_alpha   90.00
_cell.angle_beta   90.00
_cell.angle_gamma   90.00
#
_symmetry.space_group_name_H-M   'P 1'
#
loop_
_entity.id
_entity.type
_entity.pdbx_description
1 polymer ?
#
loop_
_entity_poly.entity_id
_entity_poly.type
_entity_poly.pdbx_seq_one_letter_code
_entity_poly.pdbx_strand_id
1 'polypeptide(L)' 'SNTSISLSDMTFSHQMVRLFFVEQLYRAFTILKNEPYHHA' A
#
# COMPACT_ATOMS: atom_id res chain seq x y z
N SER A 1 -17.76 7.43 8.64
CA SER A 1 -16.64 8.23 9.15
C SER A 1 -15.57 8.30 8.07
N ASN A 2 -15.05 9.49 7.78
CA ASN A 2 -13.91 9.64 6.87
C ASN A 2 -12.62 9.51 7.69
N THR A 3 -11.92 8.39 7.53
CA THR A 3 -10.67 8.12 8.23
C THR A 3 -9.50 8.59 7.38
N SER A 4 -8.63 9.41 7.95
CA SER A 4 -7.36 9.80 7.30
C SER A 4 -6.28 8.76 7.61
N ILE A 5 -5.54 8.34 6.58
CA ILE A 5 -4.43 7.38 6.72
C ILE A 5 -3.13 8.08 6.33
N SER A 6 -2.11 7.96 7.17
CA SER A 6 -0.75 8.38 6.83
C SER A 6 0.05 7.19 6.28
N LEU A 7 0.80 7.41 5.21
CA LEU A 7 1.72 6.41 4.64
C LEU A 7 3.07 6.37 5.38
N SER A 8 3.51 7.50 5.91
CA SER A 8 4.77 7.68 6.63
C SER A 8 4.81 9.10 7.23
N ASP A 9 5.72 9.35 8.17
CA ASP A 9 6.05 10.70 8.64
C ASP A 9 6.87 11.52 7.62
N MET A 10 7.34 10.87 6.54
CA MET A 10 8.09 11.51 5.46
C MET A 10 7.19 12.24 4.46
N THR A 11 7.71 13.31 3.85
CA THR A 11 7.04 13.99 2.72
C THR A 11 7.43 13.33 1.40
N PHE A 12 6.47 12.72 0.71
CA PHE A 12 6.68 12.11 -0.60
C PHE A 12 6.30 13.05 -1.74
N SER A 13 7.02 12.95 -2.87
CA SER A 13 6.57 13.59 -4.10
C SER A 13 5.30 12.93 -4.63
N HIS A 14 4.48 13.69 -5.36
CA HIS A 14 3.20 13.21 -5.88
C HIS A 14 3.35 11.98 -6.81
N GLN A 15 4.46 11.87 -7.54
CA GLN A 15 4.71 10.71 -8.40
C GLN A 15 5.00 9.45 -7.59
N MET A 16 5.79 9.57 -6.52
CA MET A 16 6.16 8.43 -5.67
C MET A 16 4.99 7.93 -4.82
N VAL A 17 4.20 8.85 -4.23
CA VAL A 17 3.08 8.45 -3.35
C VAL A 17 2.05 7.57 -4.08
N ARG A 18 1.84 7.80 -5.38
CA ARG A 18 0.95 6.97 -6.22
C ARG A 18 1.47 5.53 -6.32
N LEU A 19 2.76 5.36 -6.58
CA LEU A 19 3.38 4.04 -6.72
C LEU A 19 3.30 3.27 -5.39
N PHE A 20 3.69 3.92 -4.28
CA PHE A 20 3.63 3.29 -2.96
C PHE A 20 2.21 2.92 -2.56
N PHE A 21 1.24 3.81 -2.76
CA PHE A 21 -0.14 3.54 -2.39
C PHE A 21 -0.74 2.37 -3.18
N VAL A 22 -0.48 2.30 -4.50
CA VAL A 22 -0.96 1.19 -5.35
C VAL A 22 -0.32 -0.14 -4.93
N GLU A 23 0.97 -0.16 -4.64
CA GLU A 23 1.68 -1.36 -4.19
C GLU A 23 1.14 -1.87 -2.84
N GLN A 24 0.87 -0.96 -1.90
CA GLN A 24 0.28 -1.31 -0.60
C GLN A 24 -1.15 -1.85 -0.75
N LEU A 25 -1.96 -1.27 -1.63
CA LEU A 25 -3.29 -1.79 -1.95
C LEU A 25 -3.20 -3.18 -2.59
N TYR A 26 -2.34 -3.36 -3.59
CA TYR A 26 -2.11 -4.65 -4.23
C TYR A 26 -1.75 -5.72 -3.19
N ARG A 27 -0.78 -5.43 -2.32
CA ARG A 27 -0.35 -6.30 -1.23
C ARG A 27 -1.49 -6.62 -0.26
N ALA A 28 -2.30 -5.63 0.12
CA ALA A 28 -3.46 -5.84 0.97
C ALA A 28 -4.46 -6.81 0.33
N PHE A 29 -4.76 -6.65 -0.97
CA PHE A 29 -5.64 -7.57 -1.69
C PHE A 29 -5.06 -8.97 -1.83
N THR A 30 -3.76 -9.10 -2.07
CA THR A 30 -3.08 -10.41 -2.14
C THR A 30 -3.16 -11.16 -0.81
N ILE A 31 -2.93 -10.46 0.32
CA ILE A 31 -3.09 -11.01 1.68
C ILE A 31 -4.55 -11.46 1.90
N LEU A 32 -5.52 -10.60 1.57
CA LEU A 32 -6.95 -10.92 1.74
C LEU A 32 -7.40 -12.13 0.89
N LYS A 33 -6.76 -12.36 -0.26
CA LYS A 33 -7.04 -13.51 -1.13
C LYS A 33 -6.35 -14.80 -0.69
N ASN A 34 -5.50 -14.78 0.35
CA ASN A 34 -4.65 -15.91 0.74
C ASN A 34 -3.79 -16.45 -0.42
N GLU A 35 -3.48 -15.60 -1.40
CA GLU A 35 -2.55 -15.96 -2.46
C GLU A 35 -1.15 -16.11 -1.84
N PRO A 36 -0.37 -17.15 -2.20
CA PRO A 36 0.96 -17.39 -1.63
C PRO A 36 1.90 -16.24 -2.03
N TYR A 37 1.96 -15.21 -1.19
CA TYR A 37 2.84 -14.05 -1.38
C TYR A 37 4.30 -14.38 -1.03
N HIS A 38 4.55 -15.51 -0.37
CA HIS A 38 5.90 -16.04 -0.11
C HIS A 38 6.48 -16.68 -1.38
N HIS A 39 6.96 -15.86 -2.32
CA HIS A 39 8.15 -16.28 -3.05
C HIS A 39 9.34 -15.99 -2.13
N ALA A 40 10.02 -17.06 -1.73
CA ALA A 40 11.22 -17.07 -0.89
C ALA A 40 12.37 -16.24 -1.48
#